data_AF-A0A7C7HEI6-F1
#
_entry.id   AF-A0A7C7HEI6-F1
#
_cell.length_a   1.000
_cell.length_b   1.000
_cell.length_c   1.000
_cell.angle_alpha   90.00
_cell.angle_beta   90.00
_cell.angle_gamma   90.00
#
_symmetry.space_group_name_H-M   'P 1'
#
loop_
_entity.id
_entity.type
_entity.pdbx_description
1 polymer ?
#
loop_
_entity_poly.entity_id
_entity_poly.type
_entity_poly.pdbx_seq_one_letter_code
_entity_poly.pdbx_strand_id
1 'polypeptide(L)'
;MLGSQFIIGAIQYAETDSLYYVWYSRNVDNHKYVTTYYATSPNDIDWTLKGEVLPPGPSGAWDNSDNIAPYIVVTDGKYYLFYTSFCKGDLSTRHLGCAMAEMPAGSW
;
A
#
# COMPACT_ATOMS: atom_id res chain seq x y z
N MET A 1 -0.64 5.13 -18.87
CA MET A 1 0.61 4.86 -18.12
C MET A 1 0.72 5.82 -16.95
N LEU A 2 0.83 5.30 -15.73
CA LEU A 2 1.10 6.11 -14.53
C LEU A 2 2.41 6.90 -14.77
N GLY A 3 2.30 8.23 -14.72
CA GLY A 3 3.42 9.15 -14.95
C GLY A 3 4.56 8.91 -13.96
N SER A 4 5.77 9.24 -14.41
CA SER A 4 7.09 8.89 -13.85
C SER A 4 7.44 9.42 -12.45
N GLN A 5 6.51 9.42 -11.50
CA GLN A 5 6.81 9.62 -10.08
C GLN A 5 6.78 8.27 -9.37
N PHE A 6 7.87 7.53 -9.58
CA PHE A 6 8.37 6.41 -8.79
C PHE A 6 7.32 5.48 -8.18
N ILE A 7 6.89 4.48 -8.96
CA ILE A 7 6.34 3.24 -8.42
C ILE A 7 7.54 2.42 -7.91
N ILE A 8 7.63 2.21 -6.59
CA ILE A 8 8.55 1.25 -5.99
C ILE A 8 7.68 0.22 -5.27
N GLY A 9 7.58 -1.02 -5.77
CA GLY A 9 6.91 -2.11 -5.04
C GLY A 9 5.86 -2.89 -5.84
N ALA A 10 5.56 -4.09 -5.33
CA ALA A 10 4.87 -5.17 -6.01
C ALA A 10 3.47 -4.78 -6.52
N ILE A 11 3.27 -4.92 -7.83
CA ILE A 11 1.93 -4.92 -8.42
C ILE A 11 1.31 -6.28 -8.09
N GLN A 12 0.26 -6.28 -7.29
CA GLN A 12 -0.52 -7.49 -7.01
C GLN A 12 -1.97 -7.25 -7.40
N TYR A 13 -2.54 -8.23 -8.09
CA TYR A 13 -3.88 -8.18 -8.63
C TYR A 13 -4.88 -8.74 -7.62
N ALA A 14 -5.98 -8.04 -7.43
CA ALA A 14 -7.24 -8.63 -7.00
C ALA A 14 -8.24 -8.35 -8.13
N GLU A 15 -8.89 -9.39 -8.63
CA GLU A 15 -9.95 -9.25 -9.62
C GLU A 15 -11.30 -9.33 -8.91
N THR A 16 -12.11 -8.31 -9.14
CA THR A 16 -13.58 -8.45 -9.04
C THR A 16 -14.12 -8.56 -10.46
N ASP A 17 -15.37 -8.96 -10.65
CA ASP A 17 -15.99 -9.13 -11.98
C ASP A 17 -15.93 -7.88 -12.91
N SER A 18 -15.39 -6.73 -12.48
CA SER A 18 -15.31 -5.50 -13.28
C SER A 18 -14.09 -4.61 -13.07
N LEU A 19 -13.19 -4.91 -12.12
CA LEU A 19 -12.06 -4.02 -11.78
C LEU A 19 -10.81 -4.78 -11.37
N TYR A 20 -9.68 -4.26 -11.84
CA TYR A 20 -8.33 -4.52 -11.36
C TYR A 20 -7.98 -3.54 -10.25
N TYR A 21 -7.21 -4.01 -9.27
CA TYR A 21 -6.68 -3.22 -8.16
C TYR A 21 -5.16 -3.35 -8.11
N VAL A 22 -4.49 -2.27 -7.70
CA VAL A 22 -3.06 -2.28 -7.38
C VAL A 22 -2.80 -1.48 -6.11
N TRP A 23 -1.94 -2.02 -5.25
CA TRP A 23 -1.38 -1.33 -4.09
C TRP A 23 0.10 -1.08 -4.35
N TYR A 24 0.59 0.11 -4.03
CA TYR A 24 1.96 0.50 -4.32
C TYR A 24 2.49 1.52 -3.30
N SER A 25 3.81 1.55 -3.13
CA SER A 25 4.44 2.57 -2.30
C SER A 25 4.51 3.90 -3.03
N ARG A 26 4.16 4.99 -2.33
CA ARG A 26 4.21 6.35 -2.85
C ARG A 26 4.97 7.25 -1.88
N ASN A 27 5.94 8.00 -2.41
CA ASN A 27 6.58 9.09 -1.68
C ASN A 27 5.60 10.27 -1.53
N VAL A 28 5.50 10.82 -0.33
CA VAL A 28 4.69 12.00 -0.01
C VAL A 28 5.59 13.16 0.39
N ASP A 29 5.22 14.38 -0.05
CA ASP A 29 5.84 15.65 0.33
C ASP A 29 7.38 15.65 0.34
N ASN A 30 8.02 15.38 -0.81
CA ASN A 30 9.48 15.36 -0.94
C ASN A 30 10.18 14.39 0.03
N HIS A 31 9.74 13.13 0.07
CA HIS A 31 10.26 12.08 0.95
C HIS A 31 10.06 12.35 2.45
N LYS A 32 9.01 13.09 2.80
CA LYS A 32 8.59 13.23 4.20
C LYS A 32 8.27 11.86 4.82
N TYR A 33 7.60 11.02 4.05
CA TYR A 33 7.36 9.60 4.31
C TYR A 33 6.93 8.89 3.02
N VAL A 34 6.93 7.57 3.06
CA VAL A 34 6.45 6.65 2.06
C VAL A 34 5.27 5.88 2.64
N THR A 35 4.22 5.75 1.86
CA THR A 35 2.97 5.13 2.32
C THR A 35 2.37 4.26 1.24
N THR A 36 1.42 3.41 1.61
CA THR A 36 0.70 2.58 0.65
C THR A 36 -0.49 3.35 0.07
N TYR A 37 -0.49 3.51 -1.24
CA TYR A 37 -1.63 3.98 -2.03
C TYR A 37 -2.24 2.82 -2.81
N TYR A 38 -3.47 3.05 -3.30
CA TYR A 38 -4.08 2.14 -4.28
C TYR A 38 -4.69 2.87 -5.48
N ALA A 39 -4.80 2.13 -6.58
CA ALA A 39 -5.46 2.54 -7.81
C ALA A 39 -6.31 1.39 -8.37
N THR A 40 -7.27 1.74 -9.22
CA THR A 40 -8.14 0.77 -9.91
C THR A 40 -8.08 0.94 -11.42
N SER A 41 -8.28 -0.13 -12.17
CA SER A 41 -8.43 -0.08 -13.63
C SER A 41 -9.56 -0.98 -14.09
N PRO A 42 -10.36 -0.60 -15.10
CA PRO A 42 -11.30 -1.51 -15.74
C PRO A 42 -10.66 -2.44 -16.78
N ASN A 43 -9.43 -2.15 -17.23
CA ASN A 43 -8.82 -2.78 -18.40
C ASN A 43 -7.30 -3.01 -18.29
N ASP A 44 -6.74 -2.93 -17.08
CA ASP A 44 -5.30 -3.05 -16.77
C ASP A 44 -4.38 -1.98 -17.43
N ILE A 45 -4.96 -1.04 -18.18
CA ILE A 45 -4.23 -0.02 -18.96
C ILE A 45 -4.50 1.38 -18.39
N ASP A 46 -5.77 1.68 -18.15
CA ASP A 46 -6.25 2.97 -17.68
C ASP A 46 -6.45 2.92 -16.17
N TRP A 47 -5.52 3.53 -15.43
CA TRP A 47 -5.49 3.47 -13.97
C TRP A 47 -6.01 4.77 -13.35
N THR A 48 -6.94 4.64 -12.41
CA THR A 48 -7.47 5.74 -11.60
C THR A 48 -6.90 5.65 -10.19
N LEU A 49 -6.12 6.65 -9.79
CA LEU A 49 -5.65 6.81 -8.40
C LEU A 49 -6.85 6.98 -7.46
N LYS A 50 -6.87 6.21 -6.36
CA LYS A 50 -7.95 6.28 -5.38
C LYS A 50 -7.56 6.95 -4.07
N GLY A 51 -6.36 6.69 -3.55
CA GLY A 51 -5.89 7.37 -2.34
C GLY A 51 -4.90 6.55 -1.53
N GLU A 52 -4.51 7.13 -0.39
CA GLU A 52 -3.73 6.47 0.65
C GLU A 52 -4.60 5.47 1.39
N VAL A 53 -4.05 4.31 1.74
CA VAL A 53 -4.78 3.23 2.44
C VAL A 53 -4.10 2.76 3.72
N LEU A 54 -2.80 2.98 3.86
CA LEU A 54 -2.08 2.62 5.09
C LEU A 54 -1.01 3.68 5.40
N PRO A 55 -1.36 4.78 6.08
CA PRO A 55 -0.40 5.79 6.54
C PRO A 55 0.52 5.21 7.63
N PRO A 56 1.69 5.85 7.88
CA PRO A 56 2.56 5.47 8.99
C PRO A 56 1.79 5.40 10.31
N GLY A 57 2.20 4.46 11.17
CA GLY A 57 1.62 4.30 12.50
C GLY A 57 1.75 5.58 13.34
N PRO A 58 0.97 5.70 14.44
CA PRO A 58 1.07 6.84 15.33
C PRO A 58 2.48 6.96 15.94
N SER A 59 2.85 8.16 16.39
CA SER A 59 4.16 8.40 17.01
C SER A 59 4.44 7.41 18.14
N GLY A 60 5.59 6.74 18.09
CA GLY A 60 5.99 5.71 19.05
C GLY A 60 5.60 4.29 18.66
N ALA A 61 4.76 4.10 17.64
CA ALA A 61 4.54 2.78 17.04
C ALA A 61 5.80 2.28 16.33
N TRP A 62 5.88 0.96 16.17
CA TRP A 62 7.02 0.31 15.51
C TRP A 62 7.11 0.66 14.02
N ASP A 63 5.98 0.99 13.41
CA ASP A 63 5.79 1.32 12.00
C ASP A 63 5.54 2.82 11.74
N ASN A 64 6.02 3.68 12.64
CA ASN A 64 5.71 5.10 12.61
C ASN A 64 6.50 5.93 11.57
N SER A 65 7.35 5.31 10.75
CA SER A 65 8.12 6.04 9.72
C SER A 65 7.42 6.00 8.37
N ASP A 66 7.08 4.80 7.90
CA ASP A 66 6.72 4.54 6.51
C ASP A 66 5.86 3.28 6.39
N ASN A 67 5.22 3.05 5.24
CA ASN A 67 4.70 1.75 4.84
C ASN A 67 5.09 1.47 3.40
N ILE A 68 5.95 0.47 3.21
CA ILE A 68 6.57 0.18 1.91
C ILE A 68 6.40 -1.28 1.49
N ALA A 69 6.61 -1.51 0.20
CA ALA A 69 6.54 -2.82 -0.44
C ALA A 69 5.25 -3.60 -0.09
N PRO A 70 4.07 -3.01 -0.36
CA PRO A 70 2.81 -3.68 -0.07
C PRO A 70 2.67 -4.98 -0.85
N TYR A 71 2.11 -6.00 -0.21
CA TYR A 71 1.75 -7.27 -0.82
C TYR A 71 0.36 -7.67 -0.33
N ILE A 72 -0.58 -7.86 -1.26
CA ILE A 72 -1.95 -8.23 -0.92
C ILE A 72 -2.17 -9.74 -1.06
N VAL A 73 -2.89 -10.31 -0.09
CA VAL A 73 -3.47 -11.65 -0.16
C VAL A 73 -4.97 -11.53 0.05
N VAL A 74 -5.76 -12.13 -0.84
CA VAL A 74 -7.22 -12.21 -0.71
C VAL A 74 -7.58 -13.64 -0.35
N THR A 75 -8.21 -13.83 0.81
CA THR A 75 -8.63 -15.15 1.29
C THR A 75 -9.84 -15.00 2.23
N ASP A 76 -10.77 -15.94 2.16
CA ASP A 76 -12.01 -15.96 2.95
C ASP A 76 -12.82 -14.64 2.88
N GLY A 77 -12.85 -14.02 1.70
CA GLY A 77 -13.56 -12.74 1.48
C GLY A 77 -12.88 -11.52 2.11
N LYS A 78 -11.68 -11.70 2.68
CA LYS A 78 -10.90 -10.66 3.34
C LYS A 78 -9.64 -10.34 2.57
N TYR A 79 -9.17 -9.13 2.76
CA TYR A 79 -7.92 -8.65 2.20
C TYR A 79 -6.89 -8.51 3.33
N TYR A 80 -5.69 -9.04 3.10
CA TYR A 80 -4.56 -8.95 4.01
C TYR A 80 -3.43 -8.22 3.30
N LEU A 81 -3.10 -7.03 3.78
CA LEU A 81 -2.04 -6.19 3.26
C LEU A 81 -0.79 -6.39 4.13
N PHE A 82 0.17 -7.13 3.59
CA PHE A 82 1.50 -7.24 4.16
C PHE A 82 2.34 -6.04 3.74
N TYR A 83 3.15 -5.52 4.64
CA TYR A 83 3.98 -4.34 4.39
C TYR A 83 5.27 -4.42 5.19
N THR A 84 6.30 -3.70 4.73
CA THR A 84 7.52 -3.46 5.51
C THR A 84 7.46 -2.06 6.09
N SER A 85 7.86 -1.92 7.35
CA SER A 85 8.01 -0.62 8.01
C SER A 85 9.19 -0.64 9.00
N PHE A 86 9.51 0.52 9.56
CA PHE A 86 10.56 0.75 10.54
C PHE A 86 10.20 1.96 11.41
N CYS A 87 10.91 2.10 12.54
CA CYS A 87 10.65 3.11 13.54
C CYS A 87 11.66 4.27 13.42
N LYS A 88 11.19 5.52 13.56
CA LYS A 88 12.02 6.74 13.64
C LYS A 88 13.05 6.91 12.51
N GLY A 89 12.77 6.42 11.31
CA GLY A 89 13.71 6.46 10.17
C GLY A 89 14.89 5.49 10.30
N ASP A 90 14.92 4.63 11.31
CA ASP A 90 16.01 3.68 11.54
C ASP A 90 15.77 2.38 10.76
N LEU A 91 16.45 2.25 9.63
CA LEU A 91 16.36 1.09 8.75
C LEU A 91 16.81 -0.23 9.39
N SER A 92 17.48 -0.21 10.55
CA SER A 92 17.82 -1.42 11.30
C SER A 92 16.61 -2.01 12.04
N THR A 93 15.54 -1.23 12.22
CA THR A 93 14.30 -1.62 12.90
C THR A 93 13.23 -2.13 11.93
N ARG A 94 13.63 -2.64 10.77
CA ARG A 94 12.70 -3.14 9.75
C ARG A 94 11.96 -4.38 10.25
N HIS A 95 10.64 -4.35 10.16
CA HIS A 95 9.76 -5.47 10.45
C HIS A 95 8.69 -5.60 9.36
N LEU A 96 8.06 -6.78 9.29
CA LEU A 96 6.89 -7.02 8.47
C LEU A 96 5.62 -6.83 9.31
N GLY A 97 4.70 -6.03 8.79
CA GLY A 97 3.35 -5.84 9.33
C GLY A 97 2.31 -6.51 8.45
N CYS A 98 1.10 -6.66 9.01
CA CYS A 98 -0.08 -7.11 8.29
C CYS A 98 -1.28 -6.30 8.78
N ALA A 99 -2.00 -5.69 7.85
CA ALA A 99 -3.29 -5.05 8.06
C ALA A 99 -4.38 -5.85 7.36
N MET A 100 -5.60 -5.86 7.90
CA MET A 100 -6.71 -6.66 7.36
C MET A 100 -7.93 -5.79 7.13
N ALA A 101 -8.58 -5.98 5.99
CA ALA A 101 -9.79 -5.26 5.61
C ALA A 101 -10.83 -6.17 4.97
N GLU A 102 -12.10 -5.82 5.12
CA GLU A 102 -13.24 -6.47 4.46
C GLU A 102 -13.45 -5.94 3.02
N MET A 103 -12.76 -4.85 2.64
CA MET A 103 -12.84 -4.22 1.32
C MET A 103 -11.46 -3.81 0.83
N PRO A 104 -11.21 -3.73 -0.51
CA PRO A 104 -9.93 -3.30 -1.06
C PRO A 104 -9.45 -1.93 -0.57
N ALA A 105 -10.41 -1.04 -0.26
CA ALA A 105 -10.14 0.32 0.16
C ALA A 105 -9.78 0.45 1.67
N GLY A 106 -9.88 -0.61 2.47
CA GLY A 106 -9.80 -0.52 3.93
C GLY A 106 -11.19 -0.36 4.59
N SER A 107 -11.30 -0.02 5.87
CA SER A 107 -10.29 0.50 6.81
C SER A 107 -9.30 -0.55 7.29
N TRP A 108 -8.08 -0.45 6.80
CA TRP A 108 -6.93 -1.28 7.17
C TRP A 108 -6.49 -1.07 8.62
#